data_AF-A0A8J3VW34-F1
#
_entry.id   AF-A0A8J3VW34-F1
#
_cell.length_a   1.000
_cell.length_b   1.000
_cell.length_c   1.000
_cell.angle_alpha   90.00
_cell.angle_beta   90.00
_cell.angle_gamma   90.00
#
_symmetry.space_group_name_H-M   'P 1'
#
loop_
_entity.id
_entity.type
_entity.pdbx_description
1 polymer ?
#
loop_
_entity_poly.entity_id
_entity_poly.type
_entity_poly.pdbx_seq_one_letter_code
_entity_poly.pdbx_strand_id
1 'polypeptide(L)'
;MSATPRVMIAAPSSGNGKTAVAVGVLAALRARGLTTAGFKVGPDFIDAGYLGMAAGRPGRNLDPGLVGAARLPALFGHGAAGAEIAVIEATMGLYDGLSGHTDVPSSAQVAEMLKAPVVLVVDVAAMGQSVAAVVHGFRVYDELLWLGGVILNQVASDRHEQVLREALDDIGVPVLGALRRRELSGVALPSRADGLVPMIHRSTDATRSLRRLAEVIGGAVDLEQLIRLARSAPDLGGEAWSPAGAVGPWVPPGAAVAPTSPTPWSAPVTTPGPWQPPLAGPAGVGPGAVGPGAVGPGAVGPGGAGAGVIEIGAGEPGAGGYRPVAFGPGAVGPVTGGPVSGGPISGAPVTGGPLLAGSGAWSYPPAAGSPSIPAGPASPAGGPPPVVAGAWPVPSAPGPSSPAVGPGAIIAPPPGSPRPMIAVTVGYGYAENAELLTAAGAEVISLDPLRDETLPDGVRGLVVGGGLPEGYLDELSANGGLNLAVARLAAAGYPIVAEGPGLAWLCREYDGRPMCGVIDAAGRTSEHLVIGYRDATVRSVSPVLPPGTRVVGYKQHRGLVSPRAGEHPAWSWPGGAPEGFVSVGLHASYLCLHWAAAPEMAVRIVAAAAAGGTPSMRLAS
;
A
#
# COMPACT_ATOMS: atom_id res chain seq x y z
N MET A 1 -7.66 13.09 -25.05
CA MET A 1 -8.15 11.76 -24.61
C MET A 1 -9.41 12.00 -23.79
N SER A 2 -10.43 11.14 -23.86
CA SER A 2 -11.59 11.29 -22.96
C SER A 2 -11.17 10.97 -21.53
N ALA A 3 -11.62 11.74 -20.56
CA ALA A 3 -11.43 11.40 -19.15
C ALA A 3 -12.01 10.01 -18.88
N THR A 4 -11.23 9.10 -18.28
CA THR A 4 -11.75 7.79 -17.87
C THR A 4 -12.66 7.95 -16.66
N PRO A 5 -13.96 7.60 -16.75
CA PRO A 5 -14.87 7.68 -15.61
C PRO A 5 -14.35 6.83 -14.45
N ARG A 6 -14.40 7.37 -13.23
CA ARG A 6 -13.84 6.72 -12.05
C ARG A 6 -14.60 7.06 -10.78
N VAL A 7 -14.67 6.10 -9.86
CA VAL A 7 -15.26 6.30 -8.53
C VAL A 7 -14.46 5.51 -7.51
N MET A 8 -14.27 6.08 -6.33
CA MET A 8 -13.71 5.36 -5.19
C MET A 8 -14.81 4.83 -4.29
N ILE A 9 -14.74 3.56 -3.94
CA ILE A 9 -15.56 2.93 -2.91
C ILE A 9 -14.74 2.90 -1.62
N ALA A 10 -15.19 3.66 -0.62
CA ALA A 10 -14.53 3.80 0.67
C ALA A 10 -15.44 3.40 1.84
N ALA A 11 -14.94 3.46 3.07
CA ALA A 11 -15.72 3.21 4.27
C ALA A 11 -15.18 4.02 5.47
N PRO A 12 -15.97 4.22 6.54
CA PRO A 12 -15.49 4.84 7.77
C PRO A 12 -14.36 4.05 8.43
N SER A 13 -14.40 2.73 8.33
CA SER A 13 -13.41 1.81 8.89
C SER A 13 -13.45 0.45 8.19
N SER A 14 -12.46 -0.40 8.47
CA SER A 14 -12.48 -1.80 8.06
C SER A 14 -13.73 -2.55 8.57
N GLY A 15 -14.21 -3.54 7.83
CA GLY A 15 -15.38 -4.35 8.21
C GLY A 15 -16.73 -3.84 7.72
N ASN A 16 -16.82 -2.61 7.19
CA ASN A 16 -18.08 -2.04 6.66
C ASN A 16 -18.55 -2.66 5.32
N GLY A 17 -17.82 -3.64 4.76
CA GLY A 17 -18.20 -4.32 3.52
C GLY A 17 -17.69 -3.70 2.21
N LYS A 18 -16.79 -2.70 2.27
CA LYS A 18 -16.27 -1.98 1.09
C LYS A 18 -15.78 -2.89 -0.05
N THR A 19 -15.05 -3.96 0.28
CA THR A 19 -14.48 -4.89 -0.71
C THR A 19 -15.58 -5.64 -1.45
N ALA A 20 -16.56 -6.17 -0.73
CA ALA A 20 -17.70 -6.85 -1.35
C ALA A 20 -18.51 -5.89 -2.24
N VAL A 21 -18.72 -4.65 -1.80
CA VAL A 21 -19.39 -3.63 -2.63
C VAL A 21 -18.58 -3.31 -3.88
N ALA A 22 -17.28 -3.04 -3.78
CA ALA A 22 -16.42 -2.70 -4.91
C ALA A 22 -16.36 -3.84 -5.95
N VAL A 23 -16.13 -5.07 -5.49
CA VAL A 23 -16.12 -6.29 -6.33
C VAL A 23 -17.49 -6.50 -6.98
N GLY A 24 -18.57 -6.36 -6.23
CA GLY A 24 -19.92 -6.53 -6.75
C GLY A 24 -20.36 -5.46 -7.74
N VAL A 25 -19.95 -4.20 -7.53
CA VAL A 25 -20.19 -3.10 -8.48
C VAL A 25 -19.48 -3.39 -9.79
N LEU A 26 -18.19 -3.78 -9.75
CA LEU A 26 -17.45 -4.17 -10.95
C LEU A 26 -18.13 -5.32 -11.70
N ALA A 27 -18.55 -6.36 -10.98
CA ALA A 27 -19.19 -7.52 -11.57
C ALA A 27 -20.58 -7.19 -12.15
N ALA A 28 -21.37 -6.34 -11.49
CA ALA A 28 -22.69 -5.91 -11.96
C ALA A 28 -22.58 -5.01 -13.20
N LEU A 29 -21.63 -4.08 -13.22
CA LEU A 29 -21.35 -3.23 -14.40
C LEU A 29 -20.90 -4.08 -15.60
N ARG A 30 -20.02 -5.06 -15.36
CA ARG A 30 -19.60 -6.01 -16.40
C ARG A 30 -20.76 -6.88 -16.89
N ALA A 31 -21.66 -7.30 -16.01
CA ALA A 31 -22.87 -8.03 -16.40
C ALA A 31 -23.81 -7.19 -17.29
N ARG A 32 -23.75 -5.85 -17.19
CA ARG A 32 -24.41 -4.91 -18.12
C ARG A 32 -23.64 -4.66 -19.42
N GLY A 33 -22.53 -5.36 -19.64
CA GLY A 33 -21.73 -5.27 -20.87
C GLY A 33 -20.69 -4.14 -20.88
N LEU A 34 -20.50 -3.42 -19.76
CA LEU A 34 -19.49 -2.37 -19.67
C LEU A 34 -18.09 -2.95 -19.47
N THR A 35 -17.10 -2.32 -20.12
CA THR A 35 -15.69 -2.60 -19.86
C THR A 35 -15.26 -1.87 -18.59
N THR A 36 -14.86 -2.61 -17.55
CA THR A 36 -14.51 -2.03 -16.24
C THR A 36 -13.06 -2.27 -15.86
N ALA A 37 -12.49 -1.43 -15.00
CA ALA A 37 -11.17 -1.62 -14.42
C ALA A 37 -11.22 -1.51 -12.89
N GLY A 38 -10.54 -2.44 -12.20
CA GLY A 38 -10.52 -2.51 -10.73
C GLY A 38 -9.16 -2.13 -10.16
N PHE A 39 -9.16 -1.25 -9.16
CA PHE A 39 -7.94 -0.78 -8.49
C PHE A 39 -8.08 -0.92 -6.99
N LYS A 40 -7.03 -1.41 -6.33
CA LYS A 40 -6.92 -1.44 -4.87
C LYS A 40 -5.96 -0.36 -4.40
N VAL A 41 -6.39 0.52 -3.50
CA VAL A 41 -5.45 1.40 -2.80
C VAL A 41 -4.61 0.56 -1.83
N GLY A 42 -3.30 0.79 -1.80
CA GLY A 42 -2.35 0.07 -0.96
C GLY A 42 -1.85 -1.24 -1.58
N PRO A 43 -1.12 -2.07 -0.81
CA PRO A 43 -0.27 -3.12 -1.34
C PRO A 43 -0.94 -4.50 -1.40
N ASP A 44 -2.22 -4.61 -1.01
CA ASP A 44 -2.94 -5.89 -0.90
C ASP A 44 -3.25 -6.46 -2.30
N PHE A 45 -2.52 -7.52 -2.67
CA PHE A 45 -2.70 -8.23 -3.95
C PHE A 45 -3.96 -9.08 -3.98
N ILE A 46 -4.44 -9.54 -2.82
CA ILE A 46 -5.59 -10.44 -2.75
C ILE A 46 -6.84 -9.65 -3.15
N ASP A 47 -7.04 -8.48 -2.56
CA ASP A 47 -8.15 -7.60 -2.90
C ASP A 47 -8.04 -7.12 -4.36
N ALA A 48 -6.84 -6.76 -4.82
CA ALA A 48 -6.61 -6.42 -6.23
C ALA A 48 -7.00 -7.58 -7.17
N GLY A 49 -6.65 -8.82 -6.83
CA GLY A 49 -7.04 -10.00 -7.60
C GLY A 49 -8.55 -10.22 -7.66
N TYR A 50 -9.29 -9.98 -6.56
CA TYR A 50 -10.76 -10.04 -6.54
C TYR A 50 -11.39 -8.97 -7.45
N LEU A 51 -10.89 -7.73 -7.38
CA LEU A 51 -11.33 -6.65 -8.25
C LEU A 51 -11.04 -6.97 -9.72
N GLY A 52 -9.86 -7.55 -10.00
CA GLY A 52 -9.48 -7.98 -11.34
C GLY A 52 -10.40 -9.07 -11.91
N MET A 53 -10.72 -10.10 -11.10
CA MET A 53 -11.68 -11.11 -11.52
C MET A 53 -13.04 -10.50 -11.87
N ALA A 54 -13.56 -9.62 -11.01
CA ALA A 54 -14.83 -8.94 -11.24
C ALA A 54 -14.82 -8.11 -12.53
N ALA A 55 -13.72 -7.38 -12.76
CA ALA A 55 -13.52 -6.59 -13.96
C ALA A 55 -13.26 -7.43 -15.23
N GLY A 56 -12.82 -8.68 -15.08
CA GLY A 56 -12.36 -9.50 -16.20
C GLY A 56 -11.04 -9.02 -16.81
N ARG A 57 -10.26 -8.25 -16.05
CA ARG A 57 -8.97 -7.63 -16.43
C ARG A 57 -8.01 -7.73 -15.24
N PRO A 58 -6.69 -7.53 -15.42
CA PRO A 58 -5.79 -7.45 -14.27
C PRO A 58 -6.26 -6.38 -13.28
N GLY A 59 -6.46 -6.77 -12.02
CA GLY A 59 -6.65 -5.81 -10.94
C GLY A 59 -5.30 -5.26 -10.51
N ARG A 60 -5.26 -3.96 -10.16
CA ARG A 60 -4.00 -3.24 -9.95
C ARG A 60 -3.96 -2.54 -8.60
N ASN A 61 -2.76 -2.34 -8.09
CA ASN A 61 -2.55 -1.63 -6.84
C ASN A 61 -2.16 -0.17 -7.12
N LEU A 62 -2.72 0.75 -6.35
CA LEU A 62 -2.35 2.16 -6.32
C LEU A 62 -1.84 2.47 -4.91
N ASP A 63 -0.53 2.29 -4.72
CA ASP A 63 0.11 2.44 -3.42
C ASP A 63 1.13 3.59 -3.46
N PRO A 64 0.79 4.77 -2.90
CA PRO A 64 1.70 5.91 -2.90
C PRO A 64 2.97 5.67 -2.05
N GLY A 65 2.95 4.75 -1.10
CA GLY A 65 4.14 4.35 -0.34
C GLY A 65 5.11 3.52 -1.17
N LEU A 66 4.62 2.63 -2.05
CA LEU A 66 5.47 1.80 -2.90
C LEU A 66 5.95 2.50 -4.17
N VAL A 67 5.04 3.15 -4.89
CA VAL A 67 5.34 3.74 -6.20
C VAL A 67 5.51 5.25 -6.16
N GLY A 68 5.28 5.89 -5.01
CA GLY A 68 5.31 7.34 -4.86
C GLY A 68 4.04 8.00 -5.40
N ALA A 69 3.51 8.95 -4.64
CA ALA A 69 2.27 9.69 -4.96
C ALA A 69 2.22 10.25 -6.41
N ALA A 70 3.34 10.78 -6.90
CA ALA A 70 3.41 11.39 -8.23
C ALA A 70 3.16 10.42 -9.40
N ARG A 71 3.34 9.11 -9.20
CA ARG A 71 3.14 8.10 -10.26
C ARG A 71 1.70 7.61 -10.38
N LEU A 72 0.86 7.87 -9.36
CA LEU A 72 -0.49 7.32 -9.27
C LEU A 72 -1.38 7.69 -10.47
N PRO A 73 -1.47 8.96 -10.92
CA PRO A 73 -2.31 9.30 -12.07
C PRO A 73 -1.89 8.58 -13.35
N ALA A 74 -0.58 8.44 -13.60
CA ALA A 74 -0.06 7.77 -14.78
C ALA A 74 -0.31 6.25 -14.74
N LEU A 75 -0.11 5.61 -13.58
CA LEU A 75 -0.39 4.17 -13.38
C LEU A 75 -1.89 3.86 -13.43
N PHE A 76 -2.72 4.74 -12.87
CA PHE A 76 -4.17 4.67 -13.03
C PHE A 76 -4.54 4.75 -14.52
N GLY A 77 -3.97 5.71 -15.26
CA GLY A 77 -4.20 5.88 -16.70
C GLY A 77 -3.86 4.63 -17.51
N HIS A 78 -2.73 4.00 -17.20
CA HIS A 78 -2.32 2.72 -17.80
C HIS A 78 -3.34 1.62 -17.53
N GLY A 79 -3.69 1.41 -16.26
CA GLY A 79 -4.60 0.34 -15.87
C GLY A 79 -6.03 0.51 -16.37
N ALA A 80 -6.47 1.76 -16.48
CA ALA A 80 -7.82 2.13 -16.89
C ALA A 80 -7.94 2.32 -18.41
N ALA A 81 -6.85 2.14 -19.16
CA ALA A 81 -6.84 2.27 -20.61
C ALA A 81 -7.87 1.32 -21.24
N GLY A 82 -8.82 1.92 -21.99
CA GLY A 82 -9.91 1.20 -22.65
C GLY A 82 -11.08 0.80 -21.72
N ALA A 83 -11.08 1.18 -20.45
CA ALA A 83 -12.23 0.99 -19.57
C ALA A 83 -13.25 2.13 -19.73
N GLU A 84 -14.53 1.79 -19.68
CA GLU A 84 -15.65 2.74 -19.66
C GLU A 84 -15.92 3.27 -18.24
N ILE A 85 -15.48 2.53 -17.21
CA ILE A 85 -15.54 2.95 -15.81
C ILE A 85 -14.50 2.21 -14.97
N ALA A 86 -13.80 2.95 -14.11
CA ALA A 86 -12.88 2.42 -13.11
C ALA A 86 -13.48 2.49 -11.70
N VAL A 87 -13.34 1.41 -10.95
CA VAL A 87 -13.73 1.33 -9.53
C VAL A 87 -12.47 1.18 -8.70
N ILE A 88 -12.26 2.11 -7.76
CA ILE A 88 -11.10 2.14 -6.88
C ILE A 88 -11.57 1.75 -5.48
N GLU A 89 -11.09 0.65 -4.94
CA GLU A 89 -11.36 0.26 -3.55
C GLU A 89 -10.34 0.92 -2.62
N ALA A 90 -10.82 1.67 -1.64
CA ALA A 90 -10.00 2.24 -0.57
C ALA A 90 -9.31 1.15 0.28
N THR A 91 -8.26 1.53 1.00
CA THR A 91 -7.70 0.71 2.09
C THR A 91 -8.19 1.19 3.45
N MET A 92 -8.27 0.28 4.43
CA MET A 92 -8.70 0.58 5.81
C MET A 92 -9.98 1.44 5.87
N GLY A 93 -10.04 2.48 6.70
CA GLY A 93 -11.00 3.59 6.58
C GLY A 93 -10.48 4.69 5.65
N LEU A 94 -11.38 5.56 5.17
CA LEU A 94 -11.10 6.57 4.14
C LEU A 94 -9.87 7.45 4.46
N TYR A 95 -9.73 7.89 5.71
CA TYR A 95 -8.62 8.74 6.16
C TYR A 95 -7.48 7.96 6.82
N ASP A 96 -7.57 6.63 6.91
CA ASP A 96 -6.57 5.82 7.58
C ASP A 96 -5.43 5.45 6.62
N GLY A 97 -4.19 5.80 6.99
CA GLY A 97 -2.97 5.34 6.32
C GLY A 97 -2.47 4.00 6.86
N LEU A 98 -1.90 3.15 6.00
CA LEU A 98 -1.38 1.82 6.36
C LEU A 98 -0.20 1.84 7.34
N SER A 99 0.52 2.96 7.46
CA SER A 99 1.71 3.08 8.29
C SER A 99 1.42 3.65 9.69
N GLY A 100 0.22 4.15 9.98
CA GLY A 100 -0.06 4.92 11.20
C GLY A 100 0.76 6.22 11.32
N HIS A 101 1.58 6.52 10.33
CA HIS A 101 2.38 7.74 10.16
C HIS A 101 1.74 8.60 9.06
N THR A 102 1.81 9.92 9.21
CA THR A 102 1.25 10.90 8.27
C THR A 102 1.92 10.92 6.89
N ASP A 103 3.00 10.15 6.71
CA ASP A 103 3.89 10.26 5.55
C ASP A 103 3.43 9.41 4.35
N VAL A 104 2.55 8.42 4.56
CA VAL A 104 1.93 7.66 3.45
C VAL A 104 0.52 8.19 3.22
N PRO A 105 0.19 8.66 2.00
CA PRO A 105 -1.13 9.21 1.72
C PRO A 105 -2.26 8.22 2.02
N SER A 106 -3.32 8.72 2.66
CA SER A 106 -4.56 7.99 2.92
C SER A 106 -5.37 7.74 1.65
N SER A 107 -6.43 6.93 1.75
CA SER A 107 -7.34 6.71 0.61
C SER A 107 -8.01 8.01 0.15
N ALA A 108 -8.31 8.94 1.06
CA ALA A 108 -8.84 10.27 0.72
C ALA A 108 -7.87 11.07 -0.16
N GLN A 109 -6.59 11.10 0.21
CA GLN A 109 -5.56 11.78 -0.57
C GLN A 109 -5.33 11.11 -1.94
N VAL A 110 -5.45 9.77 -2.02
CA VAL A 110 -5.44 9.08 -3.31
C VAL A 110 -6.66 9.46 -4.16
N ALA A 111 -7.84 9.60 -3.55
CA ALA A 111 -9.03 10.08 -4.27
C ALA A 111 -8.83 11.49 -4.83
N GLU A 112 -8.22 12.39 -4.05
CA GLU A 112 -7.88 13.75 -4.48
C GLU A 112 -6.90 13.75 -5.66
N MET A 113 -5.79 12.99 -5.56
CA MET A 113 -4.80 12.84 -6.64
C MET A 113 -5.42 12.32 -7.95
N LEU A 114 -6.41 11.43 -7.83
CA LEU A 114 -7.15 10.86 -8.95
C LEU A 114 -8.42 11.63 -9.29
N LYS A 115 -8.68 12.76 -8.61
CA LYS A 115 -9.91 13.55 -8.76
C LYS A 115 -11.17 12.66 -8.81
N ALA A 116 -11.18 11.62 -7.98
CA ALA A 116 -12.17 10.57 -8.00
C ALA A 116 -13.25 10.89 -6.96
N PRO A 117 -14.53 10.99 -7.36
CA PRO A 117 -15.61 11.06 -6.40
C PRO A 117 -15.62 9.81 -5.51
N VAL A 118 -15.94 10.01 -4.23
CA VAL A 118 -15.95 8.98 -3.20
C VAL A 118 -17.40 8.59 -2.89
N VAL A 119 -17.67 7.29 -2.84
CA VAL A 119 -18.90 6.70 -2.31
C VAL A 119 -18.55 5.97 -1.02
N LEU A 120 -19.18 6.38 0.08
CA LEU A 120 -18.92 5.82 1.40
C LEU A 120 -19.86 4.65 1.68
N VAL A 121 -19.31 3.48 1.95
CA VAL A 121 -20.06 2.30 2.40
C VAL A 121 -20.10 2.30 3.92
N VAL A 122 -21.31 2.34 4.48
CA VAL A 122 -21.52 2.42 5.93
C VAL A 122 -22.31 1.20 6.41
N ASP A 123 -21.75 0.44 7.35
CA ASP A 123 -22.51 -0.57 8.08
C ASP A 123 -23.47 0.12 9.04
N VAL A 124 -24.76 -0.03 8.76
CA VAL A 124 -25.85 0.60 9.50
C VAL A 124 -26.60 -0.40 10.37
N ALA A 125 -26.08 -1.60 10.62
CA ALA A 125 -26.79 -2.67 11.32
C ALA A 125 -27.40 -2.25 12.67
N ALA A 126 -26.74 -1.32 13.35
CA ALA A 126 -27.13 -0.77 14.66
C ALA A 126 -27.27 0.77 14.63
N MET A 127 -27.53 1.36 13.46
CA MET A 127 -27.67 2.81 13.29
C MET A 127 -29.10 3.22 12.97
N GLY A 128 -29.39 4.50 13.17
CA GLY A 128 -30.58 5.18 12.69
C GLY A 128 -30.15 6.59 12.27
N GLN A 129 -30.61 7.61 12.98
CA GLN A 129 -30.17 9.00 12.77
C GLN A 129 -28.65 9.22 12.87
N SER A 130 -27.94 8.41 13.67
CA SER A 130 -26.48 8.51 13.82
C SER A 130 -25.69 8.35 12.52
N VAL A 131 -26.26 7.73 11.47
CA VAL A 131 -25.62 7.62 10.16
C VAL A 131 -25.32 9.01 9.58
N ALA A 132 -26.23 9.97 9.79
CA ALA A 132 -26.06 11.34 9.31
C ALA A 132 -24.88 12.03 10.00
N ALA A 133 -24.74 11.86 11.32
CA ALA A 133 -23.62 12.42 12.06
C ALA A 133 -22.27 11.86 11.57
N VAL A 134 -22.19 10.54 11.35
CA VAL A 134 -20.98 9.88 10.81
C VAL A 134 -20.67 10.42 9.42
N VAL A 135 -21.61 10.34 8.49
CA VAL A 135 -21.41 10.75 7.10
C VAL A 135 -21.10 12.25 6.99
N HIS A 136 -21.81 13.09 7.74
CA HIS A 136 -21.55 14.53 7.81
C HIS A 136 -20.14 14.80 8.32
N GLY A 137 -19.71 14.12 9.38
CA GLY A 137 -18.35 14.23 9.91
C GLY A 137 -17.30 13.93 8.84
N PHE A 138 -17.44 12.83 8.10
CA PHE A 138 -16.52 12.48 7.00
C PHE A 138 -16.52 13.52 5.87
N ARG A 139 -17.68 14.10 5.55
CA ARG A 139 -17.81 15.13 4.51
C ARG A 139 -17.14 16.45 4.87
N VAL A 140 -17.28 16.89 6.13
CA VAL A 140 -16.76 18.20 6.58
C VAL A 140 -15.35 18.13 7.14
N TYR A 141 -14.83 16.92 7.42
CA TYR A 141 -13.47 16.74 7.93
C TYR A 141 -12.42 17.23 6.94
N ASP A 142 -12.64 17.01 5.64
CA ASP A 142 -11.79 17.47 4.55
C ASP A 142 -12.66 18.13 3.48
N GLU A 143 -12.53 19.44 3.33
CA GLU A 143 -13.30 20.23 2.37
C GLU A 143 -12.96 19.90 0.91
N LEU A 144 -11.80 19.27 0.65
CA LEU A 144 -11.39 18.81 -0.67
C LEU A 144 -11.98 17.44 -1.02
N LEU A 145 -12.54 16.72 -0.05
CA LEU A 145 -13.15 15.43 -0.28
C LEU A 145 -14.42 15.58 -1.12
N TRP A 146 -14.39 15.01 -2.33
CA TRP A 146 -15.58 14.87 -3.15
C TRP A 146 -16.43 13.68 -2.71
N LEU A 147 -17.20 13.82 -1.62
CA LEU A 147 -18.15 12.80 -1.19
C LEU A 147 -19.42 12.84 -2.08
N GLY A 148 -19.50 11.91 -3.04
CA GLY A 148 -20.57 11.84 -4.03
C GLY A 148 -21.81 11.05 -3.61
N GLY A 149 -21.76 10.31 -2.49
CA GLY A 149 -22.92 9.60 -1.94
C GLY A 149 -22.55 8.48 -0.97
N VAL A 150 -23.57 7.75 -0.53
CA VAL A 150 -23.46 6.66 0.45
C VAL A 150 -24.13 5.39 -0.06
N ILE A 151 -23.54 4.24 0.24
CA ILE A 151 -24.20 2.93 0.14
C ILE A 151 -24.41 2.39 1.56
N LEU A 152 -25.66 2.12 1.92
CA LEU A 152 -26.03 1.61 3.24
C LEU A 152 -25.87 0.10 3.24
N ASN A 153 -25.05 -0.44 4.15
CA ASN A 153 -24.80 -1.87 4.27
C ASN A 153 -25.47 -2.44 5.53
N GLN A 154 -25.91 -3.70 5.47
CA GLN A 154 -26.58 -4.40 6.58
C GLN A 154 -27.93 -3.80 7.03
N VAL A 155 -28.68 -3.23 6.09
CA VAL A 155 -29.99 -2.65 6.39
C VAL A 155 -30.98 -3.74 6.81
N ALA A 156 -31.73 -3.48 7.87
CA ALA A 156 -32.57 -4.49 8.53
C ALA A 156 -33.95 -4.68 7.88
N SER A 157 -34.61 -3.59 7.45
CA SER A 157 -35.98 -3.60 6.93
C SER A 157 -36.32 -2.31 6.15
N ASP A 158 -37.43 -2.29 5.42
CA ASP A 158 -37.86 -1.11 4.65
C ASP A 158 -38.06 0.12 5.54
N ARG A 159 -38.63 -0.06 6.73
CA ARG A 159 -38.74 1.01 7.73
C ARG A 159 -37.38 1.53 8.17
N HIS A 160 -36.41 0.64 8.37
CA HIS A 160 -35.05 1.05 8.75
C HIS A 160 -34.39 1.84 7.61
N GLU A 161 -34.54 1.40 6.35
CA GLU A 161 -34.03 2.16 5.20
C GLU A 161 -34.63 3.55 5.11
N GLN A 162 -35.94 3.69 5.29
CA GLN A 162 -36.63 4.98 5.26
C GLN A 162 -36.02 5.96 6.27
N VAL A 163 -35.82 5.52 7.52
CA VAL A 163 -35.20 6.34 8.58
C VAL A 163 -33.77 6.76 8.21
N LEU A 164 -32.99 5.86 7.61
CA LEU A 164 -31.60 6.16 7.21
C LEU A 164 -31.55 7.15 6.03
N ARG A 165 -32.46 7.03 5.06
CA ARG A 165 -32.57 7.94 3.92
C ARG A 165 -32.99 9.33 4.38
N GLU A 166 -34.02 9.45 5.22
CA GLU A 166 -34.43 10.73 5.82
C GLU A 166 -33.27 11.42 6.55
N ALA A 167 -32.51 10.67 7.36
CA ALA A 167 -31.34 11.21 8.06
C ALA A 167 -30.25 11.74 7.11
N LEU A 168 -30.03 11.08 5.97
CA LEU A 168 -29.03 11.51 4.98
C LEU A 168 -29.53 12.63 4.07
N ASP A 169 -30.84 12.71 3.83
CA ASP A 169 -31.48 13.82 3.13
C ASP A 169 -31.37 15.12 3.93
N ASP A 170 -31.50 15.08 5.27
CA ASP A 170 -31.33 16.24 6.15
C ASP A 170 -29.96 16.91 6.03
N ILE A 171 -28.93 16.13 5.70
CA ILE A 171 -27.58 16.64 5.44
C ILE A 171 -27.28 16.80 3.95
N GLY A 172 -28.22 16.45 3.06
CA GLY A 172 -28.07 16.56 1.60
C GLY A 172 -27.04 15.59 1.00
N VAL A 173 -26.91 14.38 1.53
CA VAL A 173 -26.02 13.34 0.97
C VAL A 173 -26.85 12.25 0.30
N PRO A 174 -26.68 12.01 -1.01
CA PRO A 174 -27.49 11.03 -1.73
C PRO A 174 -27.17 9.59 -1.31
N VAL A 175 -28.21 8.78 -1.14
CA VAL A 175 -28.11 7.34 -0.92
C VAL A 175 -28.18 6.61 -2.25
N LEU A 176 -27.04 6.10 -2.71
CA LEU A 176 -26.89 5.41 -3.99
C LEU A 176 -27.35 3.95 -3.94
N GLY A 177 -27.55 3.38 -2.75
CA GLY A 177 -28.02 2.01 -2.60
C GLY A 177 -28.17 1.57 -1.15
N ALA A 178 -28.93 0.49 -0.95
CA ALA A 178 -29.20 -0.08 0.37
C ALA A 178 -29.18 -1.62 0.32
N LEU A 179 -28.19 -2.23 0.95
CA LEU A 179 -27.99 -3.68 0.94
C LEU A 179 -28.63 -4.31 2.18
N ARG A 180 -29.58 -5.23 1.97
CA ARG A 180 -30.24 -5.93 3.07
C ARG A 180 -29.33 -7.00 3.66
N ARG A 181 -29.35 -7.12 4.99
CA ARG A 181 -28.65 -8.21 5.71
C ARG A 181 -29.00 -9.60 5.17
N ARG A 182 -30.27 -9.82 4.82
CA ARG A 182 -30.75 -11.11 4.28
C ARG A 182 -30.24 -11.40 2.87
N GLU A 183 -30.01 -10.39 2.04
CA GLU A 183 -29.53 -10.56 0.65
C GLU A 183 -28.05 -10.93 0.64
N LEU A 184 -27.31 -10.44 1.62
CA LEU A 184 -25.91 -10.77 1.86
C LEU A 184 -25.74 -12.15 2.53
N SER A 185 -26.80 -12.73 3.09
CA SER A 185 -26.73 -14.05 3.74
C SER A 185 -26.41 -15.14 2.71
N GLY A 186 -25.20 -15.70 2.79
CA GLY A 186 -24.66 -16.67 1.83
C GLY A 186 -24.00 -16.05 0.59
N VAL A 187 -23.72 -14.75 0.59
CA VAL A 187 -22.84 -14.08 -0.38
C VAL A 187 -21.58 -13.67 0.37
N ALA A 188 -20.54 -14.48 0.26
CA ALA A 188 -19.23 -14.18 0.83
C ALA A 188 -18.17 -14.30 -0.27
N LEU A 189 -17.22 -13.36 -0.26
CA LEU A 189 -15.96 -13.59 -0.93
C LEU A 189 -15.26 -14.76 -0.23
N PRO A 190 -14.52 -15.61 -0.97
CA PRO A 190 -13.74 -16.70 -0.38
C PRO A 190 -12.82 -16.21 0.74
N SER A 191 -12.43 -17.14 1.61
CA SER A 191 -11.59 -16.84 2.76
C SER A 191 -10.26 -16.24 2.31
N ARG A 192 -9.75 -15.26 3.05
CA ARG A 192 -8.40 -14.74 2.84
C ARG A 192 -7.31 -15.80 3.07
N ALA A 193 -7.60 -16.84 3.85
CA ALA A 193 -6.69 -17.97 4.04
C ALA A 193 -6.45 -18.75 2.74
N ASP A 194 -7.45 -18.76 1.85
CA ASP A 194 -7.36 -19.41 0.54
C ASP A 194 -6.58 -18.53 -0.48
N GLY A 195 -6.18 -17.32 -0.07
CA GLY A 195 -5.50 -16.35 -0.92
C GLY A 195 -6.27 -16.08 -2.22
N LEU A 196 -5.55 -16.20 -3.33
CA LEU A 196 -6.10 -16.06 -4.68
C LEU A 196 -6.39 -17.40 -5.36
N VAL A 197 -6.22 -18.54 -4.68
CA VAL A 197 -6.39 -19.85 -5.31
C VAL A 197 -7.78 -20.04 -5.89
N PRO A 198 -8.88 -19.80 -5.15
CA PRO A 198 -10.23 -19.95 -5.71
C PRO A 198 -10.43 -19.07 -6.96
N MET A 199 -9.71 -17.93 -7.03
CA MET A 199 -9.78 -16.99 -8.13
C MET A 199 -9.01 -17.48 -9.36
N ILE A 200 -7.74 -17.81 -9.17
CA ILE A 200 -6.84 -18.32 -10.23
C ILE A 200 -7.43 -19.59 -10.83
N HIS A 201 -7.95 -20.46 -9.97
CA HIS A 201 -8.53 -21.74 -10.35
C HIS A 201 -9.93 -21.62 -10.95
N ARG A 202 -10.55 -20.43 -10.88
CA ARG A 202 -11.94 -20.15 -11.25
C ARG A 202 -12.89 -21.20 -10.68
N SER A 203 -12.77 -21.46 -9.38
CA SER A 203 -13.59 -22.48 -8.74
C SER A 203 -15.08 -22.18 -8.95
N THR A 204 -15.89 -23.23 -9.04
CA THR A 204 -17.33 -23.09 -9.28
C THR A 204 -17.98 -22.23 -8.20
N ASP A 205 -17.55 -22.37 -6.96
CA ASP A 205 -18.07 -21.62 -5.82
C ASP A 205 -17.66 -20.15 -5.87
N ALA A 206 -16.40 -19.84 -6.20
CA ALA A 206 -15.96 -18.47 -6.43
C ALA A 206 -16.79 -17.76 -7.52
N THR A 207 -16.96 -18.44 -8.65
CA THR A 207 -17.72 -17.90 -9.78
C THR A 207 -19.19 -17.70 -9.42
N ARG A 208 -19.79 -18.63 -8.67
CA ARG A 208 -21.17 -18.53 -8.18
C ARG A 208 -21.33 -17.38 -7.19
N SER A 209 -20.41 -17.25 -6.24
CA SER A 209 -20.41 -16.16 -5.25
C SER A 209 -20.30 -14.79 -5.92
N LEU A 210 -19.41 -14.64 -6.92
CA LEU A 210 -19.27 -13.40 -7.68
C LEU A 210 -20.53 -13.05 -8.47
N ARG A 211 -21.14 -14.02 -9.15
CA ARG A 211 -22.41 -13.82 -9.87
C ARG A 211 -23.52 -13.38 -8.92
N ARG A 212 -23.67 -14.07 -7.78
CA ARG A 212 -24.69 -13.73 -6.79
C ARG A 212 -24.46 -12.35 -6.19
N LEU A 213 -23.20 -11.98 -5.94
CA LEU A 213 -22.84 -10.64 -5.48
C LEU A 213 -23.18 -9.57 -6.52
N ALA A 214 -22.94 -9.84 -7.81
CA ALA A 214 -23.33 -8.96 -8.91
C ALA A 214 -24.84 -8.76 -9.00
N GLU A 215 -25.63 -9.84 -8.84
CA GLU A 215 -27.10 -9.78 -8.84
C GLU A 215 -27.63 -8.94 -7.67
N VAL A 216 -27.13 -9.19 -6.45
CA VAL A 216 -27.52 -8.43 -5.25
C VAL A 216 -27.19 -6.94 -5.42
N ILE A 217 -25.96 -6.62 -5.80
CA ILE A 217 -25.53 -5.23 -5.98
C ILE A 217 -26.28 -4.57 -7.14
N GLY A 218 -26.47 -5.27 -8.26
CA GLY A 218 -27.19 -4.76 -9.42
C GLY A 218 -28.66 -4.48 -9.18
N GLY A 219 -29.28 -5.12 -8.19
CA GLY A 219 -30.65 -4.86 -7.74
C GLY A 219 -30.77 -3.83 -6.61
N ALA A 220 -29.72 -3.62 -5.82
CA ALA A 220 -29.76 -2.78 -4.62
C ALA A 220 -29.05 -1.42 -4.74
N VAL A 221 -28.19 -1.24 -5.75
CA VAL A 221 -27.43 -0.01 -6.01
C VAL A 221 -27.88 0.63 -7.31
N ASP A 222 -28.14 1.94 -7.30
CA ASP A 222 -28.38 2.74 -8.51
C ASP A 222 -27.07 2.89 -9.30
N LEU A 223 -26.79 1.89 -10.12
CA LEU A 223 -25.60 1.86 -10.98
C LEU A 223 -25.60 2.99 -12.03
N GLU A 224 -26.77 3.51 -12.42
CA GLU A 224 -26.82 4.62 -13.37
C GLU A 224 -26.38 5.93 -12.71
N GLN A 225 -26.81 6.17 -11.46
CA GLN A 225 -26.32 7.29 -10.67
C GLN A 225 -24.83 7.16 -10.35
N LEU A 226 -24.35 5.95 -10.05
CA LEU A 226 -22.93 5.68 -9.84
C LEU A 226 -22.11 5.93 -11.12
N ILE A 227 -22.59 5.53 -12.30
CA ILE A 227 -21.94 5.83 -13.59
C ILE A 227 -21.93 7.33 -13.86
N ARG A 228 -23.05 8.05 -13.60
CA ARG A 228 -23.09 9.52 -13.75
C ARG A 228 -22.07 10.21 -12.84
N LEU A 229 -21.97 9.77 -11.59
CA LEU A 229 -20.97 10.26 -10.64
C LEU A 229 -19.55 9.94 -11.14
N ALA A 230 -19.30 8.72 -11.62
CA ALA A 230 -17.98 8.37 -12.14
C ALA A 230 -17.58 9.23 -13.35
N ARG A 231 -18.54 9.58 -14.21
CA ARG A 231 -18.35 10.43 -15.40
C ARG A 231 -18.12 11.91 -15.07
N SER A 232 -18.47 12.38 -13.87
CA SER A 232 -18.17 13.76 -13.50
C SER A 232 -16.68 13.95 -13.17
N ALA A 233 -15.91 12.88 -12.95
CA ALA A 233 -14.49 12.96 -12.70
C ALA A 233 -13.76 13.67 -13.88
N PRO A 234 -13.07 14.80 -13.64
CA PRO A 234 -12.40 15.55 -14.69
C PRO A 234 -11.18 14.78 -15.20
N ASP A 235 -10.68 15.12 -16.39
CA ASP A 235 -9.44 14.52 -16.91
C ASP A 235 -8.25 14.71 -15.93
N LEU A 236 -7.44 13.67 -15.80
CA LEU A 236 -6.21 13.74 -15.00
C LEU A 236 -5.11 14.49 -15.75
N GLY A 237 -5.16 14.47 -17.09
CA GLY A 237 -4.07 14.96 -17.93
C GLY A 237 -2.81 14.10 -17.79
N GLY A 238 -1.76 14.48 -18.51
CA GLY A 238 -0.49 13.76 -18.53
C GLY A 238 -0.50 12.50 -19.41
N GLU A 239 0.68 11.95 -19.61
CA GLU A 239 0.85 10.68 -20.33
C GLU A 239 0.62 9.51 -19.36
N ALA A 240 -0.14 8.51 -19.81
CA ALA A 240 -0.27 7.27 -19.06
C ALA A 240 1.10 6.59 -18.95
N TRP A 241 1.34 5.94 -17.81
CA TRP A 241 2.52 5.11 -17.66
C TRP A 241 2.50 4.00 -18.72
N SER A 242 3.66 3.58 -19.20
CA SER A 242 3.77 2.39 -20.04
C SER A 242 4.98 1.56 -19.63
N PRO A 243 4.87 0.22 -19.65
CA PRO A 243 6.00 -0.67 -19.38
C PRO A 243 7.20 -0.36 -20.28
N ALA A 244 6.95 -0.15 -21.58
CA ALA A 244 7.99 0.17 -22.56
C ALA A 244 8.67 1.53 -22.28
N GLY A 245 7.91 2.56 -21.89
CA GLY A 245 8.48 3.84 -21.49
C GLY A 245 9.31 3.74 -20.20
N ALA A 246 8.89 2.87 -19.27
CA ALA A 246 9.56 2.67 -17.98
C ALA A 246 10.89 1.92 -18.09
N VAL A 247 10.99 0.90 -18.97
CA VAL A 247 12.23 0.14 -19.20
C VAL A 247 13.14 0.79 -20.26
N GLY A 248 12.62 1.74 -21.02
CA GLY A 248 13.31 2.34 -22.17
C GLY A 248 13.30 1.43 -23.40
N PRO A 249 13.91 1.86 -24.52
CA PRO A 249 13.99 1.03 -25.73
C PRO A 249 14.71 -0.27 -25.42
N TRP A 250 14.08 -1.40 -25.75
CA TRP A 250 14.76 -2.68 -25.78
C TRP A 250 15.88 -2.60 -26.81
N VAL A 251 17.12 -2.54 -26.34
CA VAL A 251 18.30 -2.62 -27.20
C VAL A 251 18.66 -4.09 -27.34
N PRO A 252 18.39 -4.73 -28.50
CA PRO A 252 18.94 -6.04 -28.77
C PRO A 252 20.46 -5.95 -28.59
N PRO A 253 21.05 -6.85 -27.82
CA PRO A 253 22.48 -6.76 -27.57
C PRO A 253 23.25 -6.82 -28.91
N GLY A 254 24.23 -5.93 -29.07
CA GLY A 254 25.03 -5.83 -30.30
C GLY A 254 24.55 -4.77 -31.32
N ALA A 255 23.45 -4.05 -31.07
CA ALA A 255 23.19 -2.80 -31.80
C ALA A 255 24.19 -1.74 -31.32
N ALA A 256 25.28 -1.55 -32.08
CA ALA A 256 26.29 -0.54 -31.79
C ALA A 256 25.63 0.84 -31.67
N VAL A 257 25.52 1.35 -30.43
CA VAL A 257 25.47 2.80 -30.25
C VAL A 257 26.87 3.28 -30.60
N ALA A 258 27.00 3.99 -31.72
CA ALA A 258 28.27 4.58 -32.12
C ALA A 258 28.83 5.36 -30.91
N PRO A 259 30.09 5.12 -30.50
CA PRO A 259 30.67 5.91 -29.44
C PRO A 259 30.70 7.36 -29.92
N THR A 260 29.91 8.23 -29.29
CA THR A 260 30.12 9.67 -29.42
C THR A 260 31.55 9.92 -28.95
N SER A 261 32.44 10.16 -29.90
CA SER A 261 33.85 10.44 -29.63
C SER A 261 33.92 11.62 -28.66
N PRO A 262 34.63 11.52 -27.53
CA PRO A 262 34.90 12.70 -26.74
C PRO A 262 35.85 13.56 -27.58
N THR A 263 35.35 14.66 -28.12
CA THR A 263 36.22 15.75 -28.59
C THR A 263 37.14 16.12 -27.42
N PRO A 264 38.47 16.13 -27.60
CA PRO A 264 39.38 16.53 -26.54
C PRO A 264 39.17 18.02 -26.27
N TRP A 265 38.56 18.33 -25.12
CA TRP A 265 38.53 19.68 -24.59
C TRP A 265 39.97 20.14 -24.36
N SER A 266 40.44 21.01 -25.24
CA SER A 266 41.66 21.79 -25.05
C SER A 266 41.26 23.11 -24.43
N ALA A 267 41.43 23.26 -23.12
CA ALA A 267 41.46 24.59 -22.49
C ALA A 267 42.79 24.79 -21.77
N PRO A 268 43.37 25.99 -21.85
CA PRO A 268 44.68 26.28 -21.29
C PRO A 268 44.65 26.25 -19.76
N VAL A 269 45.70 25.66 -19.20
CA VAL A 269 46.01 25.74 -17.77
C VAL A 269 46.36 27.20 -17.45
N THR A 270 45.46 27.91 -16.77
CA THR A 270 45.80 29.13 -16.04
C THR A 270 46.06 28.76 -14.58
N THR A 271 47.31 28.94 -14.14
CA THR A 271 47.72 28.89 -12.73
C THR A 271 46.88 29.86 -11.88
N PRO A 272 46.38 29.45 -10.71
CA PRO A 272 45.66 30.36 -9.82
C PRO A 272 46.64 31.38 -9.21
N GLY A 273 46.37 32.67 -9.39
CA GLY A 273 46.99 33.74 -8.60
C GLY A 273 46.43 33.78 -7.17
N PRO A 274 47.12 34.47 -6.23
CA PRO A 274 46.74 34.46 -4.82
C PRO A 274 45.36 35.08 -4.58
N TRP A 275 44.59 34.42 -3.72
CA TRP A 275 43.24 34.79 -3.30
C TRP A 275 43.22 36.15 -2.58
N GLN A 276 42.33 37.06 -3.01
CA GLN A 276 41.97 38.29 -2.30
C GLN A 276 40.49 38.22 -1.86
N PRO A 277 40.16 38.52 -0.59
CA PRO A 277 38.77 38.53 -0.12
C PRO A 277 38.00 39.77 -0.61
N PRO A 278 36.71 39.64 -0.99
CA PRO A 278 35.87 40.80 -1.29
C PRO A 278 35.45 41.53 -0.01
N LEU A 279 35.85 42.80 0.10
CA LEU A 279 35.31 43.79 1.03
C LEU A 279 34.09 44.46 0.41
N ALA A 280 32.88 44.15 0.91
CA ALA A 280 31.69 44.96 0.67
C ALA A 280 30.73 44.82 1.87
N GLY A 281 30.96 45.65 2.89
CA GLY A 281 30.00 45.91 3.97
C GLY A 281 29.06 47.08 3.60
N PRO A 282 27.89 47.20 4.26
CA PRO A 282 26.91 48.23 3.98
C PRO A 282 27.45 49.64 4.32
N ALA A 283 27.16 50.60 3.43
CA ALA A 283 27.61 51.97 3.49
C ALA A 283 27.11 52.71 4.75
N GLY A 284 28.03 53.02 5.66
CA GLY A 284 27.86 53.98 6.73
C GLY A 284 28.17 55.40 6.25
N VAL A 285 27.19 56.28 6.35
CA VAL A 285 27.32 57.72 6.11
C VAL A 285 28.09 58.33 7.29
N GLY A 286 29.17 59.07 7.00
CA GLY A 286 30.01 59.72 8.00
C GLY A 286 29.37 60.97 8.63
N PRO A 287 29.92 61.45 9.77
CA PRO A 287 29.32 62.50 10.59
C PRO A 287 29.74 63.91 10.16
N GLY A 288 28.80 64.87 10.23
CA GLY A 288 29.10 66.29 10.37
C GLY A 288 28.69 67.22 9.22
N ALA A 289 27.45 67.72 9.24
CA ALA A 289 27.07 69.12 8.97
C ALA A 289 25.56 69.30 9.16
N VAL A 290 25.16 70.45 9.73
CA VAL A 290 23.81 71.00 10.01
C VAL A 290 22.98 70.25 11.07
N GLY A 291 22.55 70.79 12.22
CA GLY A 291 22.56 72.12 12.87
C GLY A 291 21.36 72.13 13.86
N PRO A 292 21.44 72.66 15.10
CA PRO A 292 20.35 72.57 16.08
C PRO A 292 19.42 73.79 15.98
N GLY A 293 18.10 73.60 16.08
CA GLY A 293 17.20 74.74 16.23
C GLY A 293 15.71 74.45 16.05
N ALA A 294 14.97 74.75 17.12
CA ALA A 294 13.59 75.27 17.14
C ALA A 294 12.41 74.32 16.89
N VAL A 295 11.85 73.90 18.02
CA VAL A 295 10.49 73.51 18.36
C VAL A 295 9.37 74.50 17.94
N GLY A 296 8.22 73.93 17.54
CA GLY A 296 6.85 74.35 17.92
C GLY A 296 5.93 74.92 16.82
N PRO A 297 4.58 74.89 16.96
CA PRO A 297 3.70 73.93 17.67
C PRO A 297 2.41 73.51 16.89
N GLY A 298 1.66 72.52 17.41
CA GLY A 298 0.27 72.15 17.01
C GLY A 298 0.09 70.62 16.83
N ALA A 299 -0.30 69.76 17.79
CA ALA A 299 -1.40 69.79 18.77
C ALA A 299 -2.77 70.00 18.09
N VAL A 300 -3.85 69.24 18.27
CA VAL A 300 -4.31 68.26 19.29
C VAL A 300 -5.58 67.57 18.74
N GLY A 301 -6.04 66.42 19.26
CA GLY A 301 -5.65 65.85 20.54
C GLY A 301 -6.18 64.45 20.85
N PRO A 302 -6.02 64.03 22.11
CA PRO A 302 -6.54 62.75 22.60
C PRO A 302 -7.63 62.94 23.68
N GLY A 303 -8.48 61.93 23.83
CA GLY A 303 -9.36 61.77 24.98
C GLY A 303 -9.71 60.30 25.19
N GLY A 304 -9.36 59.75 26.36
CA GLY A 304 -9.85 58.45 26.82
C GLY A 304 -8.86 57.64 27.67
N ALA A 305 -8.77 57.99 28.96
CA ALA A 305 -8.42 57.19 30.16
C ALA A 305 -7.51 55.94 30.00
N GLY A 306 -6.37 55.81 30.68
CA GLY A 306 -6.09 56.18 32.07
C GLY A 306 -5.81 54.89 32.85
N ALA A 307 -4.54 54.44 32.84
CA ALA A 307 -4.03 53.39 33.73
C ALA A 307 -3.54 54.05 35.03
N GLY A 308 -3.95 53.50 36.18
CA GLY A 308 -3.47 53.89 37.50
C GLY A 308 -3.18 52.65 38.33
N VAL A 309 -1.93 52.55 38.77
CA VAL A 309 -1.41 51.56 39.73
C VAL A 309 -1.68 52.07 41.15
N ILE A 310 -2.16 51.21 42.06
CA ILE A 310 -1.86 51.30 43.51
C ILE A 310 -1.75 49.87 44.09
N GLU A 311 -0.72 49.66 44.90
CA GLU A 311 -0.37 48.45 45.65
C GLU A 311 -1.26 48.17 46.89
N ILE A 312 -0.98 47.00 47.48
CA ILE A 312 -1.02 46.58 48.89
C ILE A 312 -2.25 45.77 49.35
N GLY A 313 -1.97 44.57 49.86
CA GLY A 313 -2.60 44.12 51.12
C GLY A 313 -3.13 42.69 51.15
N ALA A 314 -2.58 41.90 52.07
CA ALA A 314 -2.92 40.50 52.32
C ALA A 314 -4.35 40.28 52.85
N GLY A 315 -4.96 39.16 52.45
CA GLY A 315 -6.22 38.64 53.01
C GLY A 315 -6.38 37.15 52.66
N GLU A 316 -6.58 36.32 53.69
CA GLU A 316 -6.64 34.85 53.65
C GLU A 316 -7.71 34.27 52.69
N PRO A 317 -7.49 33.08 52.09
CA PRO A 317 -8.56 32.32 51.47
C PRO A 317 -9.25 31.39 52.50
N GLY A 318 -10.49 31.74 52.84
CA GLY A 318 -11.43 30.86 53.54
C GLY A 318 -11.85 29.65 52.71
N ALA A 319 -12.09 28.54 53.41
CA ALA A 319 -12.35 27.20 52.89
C ALA A 319 -13.68 27.06 52.11
N GLY A 320 -13.66 26.24 51.06
CA GLY A 320 -14.85 25.79 50.34
C GLY A 320 -14.49 24.80 49.24
N GLY A 321 -14.26 23.55 49.62
CA GLY A 321 -13.84 22.49 48.70
C GLY A 321 -14.95 22.04 47.74
N TYR A 322 -14.58 21.93 46.46
CA TYR A 322 -15.26 21.08 45.48
C TYR A 322 -14.20 20.20 44.81
N ARG A 323 -14.28 18.88 45.03
CA ARG A 323 -13.41 17.86 44.40
C ARG A 323 -14.11 17.29 43.17
N PRO A 324 -13.44 17.12 42.02
CA PRO A 324 -13.90 16.26 40.95
C PRO A 324 -13.66 14.78 41.32
N VAL A 325 -14.70 13.95 41.28
CA VAL A 325 -14.58 12.50 41.49
C VAL A 325 -14.25 11.84 40.16
N ALA A 326 -13.07 11.23 40.08
CA ALA A 326 -12.65 10.36 38.99
C ALA A 326 -13.23 8.95 39.20
N PHE A 327 -13.86 8.38 38.18
CA PHE A 327 -14.27 6.97 38.16
C PHE A 327 -13.09 6.11 37.68
N GLY A 328 -12.59 5.24 38.56
CA GLY A 328 -11.68 4.15 38.23
C GLY A 328 -12.46 2.85 37.91
N PRO A 329 -11.84 1.88 37.22
CA PRO A 329 -12.50 0.64 36.84
C PRO A 329 -12.43 -0.37 37.99
N GLY A 330 -13.60 -0.85 38.46
CA GLY A 330 -13.63 -1.94 39.44
C GLY A 330 -15.02 -2.24 39.99
N ALA A 331 -15.40 -3.52 39.87
CA ALA A 331 -16.47 -4.22 40.59
C ALA A 331 -17.93 -3.96 40.18
N VAL A 332 -18.43 -4.80 39.27
CA VAL A 332 -19.86 -5.19 39.26
C VAL A 332 -19.91 -6.69 39.55
N GLY A 333 -20.30 -7.03 40.78
CA GLY A 333 -20.60 -8.41 41.20
C GLY A 333 -22.01 -8.84 40.75
N PRO A 334 -22.28 -10.15 40.73
CA PRO A 334 -23.51 -10.68 40.13
C PRO A 334 -24.71 -10.52 41.06
N VAL A 335 -25.86 -10.17 40.49
CA VAL A 335 -27.14 -10.16 41.19
C VAL A 335 -27.71 -11.57 41.18
N THR A 336 -28.09 -12.03 42.36
CA THR A 336 -28.69 -13.33 42.69
C THR A 336 -30.19 -13.35 42.33
N GLY A 337 -30.61 -14.38 41.58
CA GLY A 337 -32.00 -14.79 41.44
C GLY A 337 -32.14 -16.26 41.83
N GLY A 338 -32.87 -16.53 42.91
CA GLY A 338 -33.20 -17.87 43.42
C GLY A 338 -34.40 -18.53 42.71
N PRO A 339 -34.83 -19.75 43.12
CA PRO A 339 -34.98 -20.87 42.21
C PRO A 339 -36.43 -21.34 41.97
N VAL A 340 -36.64 -22.10 40.89
CA VAL A 340 -37.74 -23.08 40.76
C VAL A 340 -37.18 -24.42 40.23
N SER A 341 -37.69 -25.50 40.81
CA SER A 341 -37.16 -26.87 40.83
C SER A 341 -37.94 -27.82 39.89
N GLY A 342 -37.25 -28.86 39.38
CA GLY A 342 -37.84 -30.18 39.08
C GLY A 342 -37.81 -30.65 37.61
N GLY A 343 -36.88 -31.57 37.26
CA GLY A 343 -36.75 -32.24 35.94
C GLY A 343 -37.73 -33.42 35.69
N PRO A 344 -37.42 -34.50 34.90
CA PRO A 344 -36.15 -34.82 34.20
C PRO A 344 -36.28 -35.47 32.76
N ILE A 345 -35.10 -35.78 32.18
CA ILE A 345 -34.68 -36.81 31.18
C ILE A 345 -35.05 -36.81 29.66
N SER A 346 -33.96 -36.69 28.87
CA SER A 346 -33.46 -37.54 27.76
C SER A 346 -33.95 -37.38 26.30
N GLY A 347 -32.98 -37.17 25.40
CA GLY A 347 -33.10 -37.46 23.96
C GLY A 347 -32.44 -36.43 23.02
N ALA A 348 -31.13 -36.56 22.74
CA ALA A 348 -30.49 -35.98 21.56
C ALA A 348 -30.70 -36.91 20.32
N PRO A 349 -30.38 -36.54 19.05
CA PRO A 349 -29.58 -35.38 18.64
C PRO A 349 -30.04 -34.64 17.35
N VAL A 350 -29.19 -33.70 16.94
CA VAL A 350 -28.95 -33.08 15.62
C VAL A 350 -29.86 -31.93 15.14
N THR A 351 -29.38 -30.69 15.35
CA THR A 351 -29.62 -29.56 14.43
C THR A 351 -28.38 -28.67 14.38
N GLY A 352 -27.83 -28.50 13.17
CA GLY A 352 -26.72 -27.60 12.89
C GLY A 352 -27.06 -26.14 13.17
N GLY A 353 -26.16 -25.45 13.87
CA GLY A 353 -26.19 -24.01 14.04
C GLY A 353 -25.42 -23.30 12.91
N PRO A 354 -25.83 -22.08 12.51
CA PRO A 354 -25.26 -21.39 11.36
C PRO A 354 -23.89 -20.77 11.66
N LEU A 355 -22.99 -20.91 10.68
CA LEU A 355 -21.67 -20.28 10.62
C LEU A 355 -21.82 -18.76 10.46
N LEU A 356 -21.37 -18.01 11.48
CA LEU A 356 -21.07 -16.58 11.37
C LEU A 356 -19.59 -16.41 10.98
N ALA A 357 -19.37 -15.58 9.97
CA ALA A 357 -18.05 -15.09 9.61
C ALA A 357 -17.39 -14.43 10.84
N GLY A 358 -16.17 -14.85 11.14
CA GLY A 358 -15.43 -14.43 12.33
C GLY A 358 -15.23 -12.92 12.38
N SER A 359 -15.87 -12.28 13.34
CA SER A 359 -15.56 -10.96 13.84
C SER A 359 -14.28 -11.02 14.69
N GLY A 360 -13.12 -10.78 14.08
CA GLY A 360 -11.88 -10.52 14.81
C GLY A 360 -11.89 -9.11 15.39
N ALA A 361 -12.50 -8.93 16.55
CA ALA A 361 -12.35 -7.72 17.36
C ALA A 361 -10.93 -7.68 17.95
N TRP A 362 -10.29 -6.51 17.86
CA TRP A 362 -8.97 -6.25 18.43
C TRP A 362 -9.09 -6.13 19.96
N SER A 363 -8.35 -6.97 20.69
CA SER A 363 -8.15 -6.86 22.14
C SER A 363 -6.66 -6.77 22.42
N TYR A 364 -6.21 -5.67 23.04
CA TYR A 364 -4.84 -5.53 23.53
C TYR A 364 -4.61 -6.42 24.77
N PRO A 365 -3.49 -7.15 24.87
CA PRO A 365 -3.09 -7.78 26.13
C PRO A 365 -2.52 -6.74 27.12
N PRO A 366 -2.66 -6.95 28.44
CA PRO A 366 -2.07 -6.05 29.43
C PRO A 366 -0.54 -6.13 29.41
N ALA A 367 0.11 -4.98 29.57
CA ALA A 367 1.56 -4.86 29.59
C ALA A 367 2.18 -5.67 30.74
N ALA A 368 3.06 -6.62 30.41
CA ALA A 368 3.94 -7.27 31.38
C ALA A 368 5.05 -6.28 31.81
N GLY A 369 5.29 -6.21 33.12
CA GLY A 369 6.12 -5.21 33.77
C GLY A 369 7.57 -5.16 33.27
N SER A 370 8.07 -3.93 33.09
CA SER A 370 9.49 -3.64 32.90
C SER A 370 10.19 -3.52 34.26
N PRO A 371 11.45 -4.00 34.42
CA PRO A 371 12.21 -3.82 35.64
C PRO A 371 12.63 -2.35 35.81
N SER A 372 12.64 -1.91 37.06
CA SER A 372 12.92 -0.55 37.53
C SER A 372 14.39 -0.15 37.34
N ILE A 373 14.62 1.03 36.76
CA ILE A 373 15.92 1.74 36.75
C ILE A 373 15.82 2.93 37.71
N PRO A 374 16.80 3.19 38.60
CA PRO A 374 16.71 4.27 39.58
C PRO A 374 16.90 5.66 38.93
N ALA A 375 16.16 6.64 39.46
CA ALA A 375 16.10 8.01 39.00
C ALA A 375 17.39 8.81 39.27
N GLY A 376 17.90 9.51 38.25
CA GLY A 376 18.85 10.62 38.38
C GLY A 376 18.11 11.98 38.47
N PRO A 377 18.75 13.03 39.00
CA PRO A 377 18.07 14.28 39.37
C PRO A 377 17.69 15.15 38.16
N ALA A 378 16.56 15.85 38.33
CA ALA A 378 15.90 16.70 37.35
C ALA A 378 16.67 18.00 37.03
N SER A 379 16.55 18.46 35.78
CA SER A 379 16.89 19.83 35.35
C SER A 379 15.62 20.55 34.84
N PRO A 380 15.52 21.89 35.01
CA PRO A 380 14.25 22.59 35.02
C PRO A 380 13.70 22.95 33.63
N ALA A 381 12.37 23.11 33.61
CA ALA A 381 11.52 23.38 32.46
C ALA A 381 11.80 24.72 31.75
N GLY A 382 11.89 24.67 30.42
CA GLY A 382 11.69 25.81 29.53
C GLY A 382 10.44 25.58 28.68
N GLY A 383 9.43 26.44 28.82
CA GLY A 383 8.22 26.40 28.00
C GLY A 383 8.47 26.88 26.56
N PRO A 384 7.60 26.50 25.60
CA PRO A 384 7.74 26.92 24.20
C PRO A 384 7.30 28.39 24.00
N PRO A 385 7.92 29.14 23.07
CA PRO A 385 7.49 30.49 22.73
C PRO A 385 6.26 30.50 21.79
N PRO A 386 5.52 31.63 21.70
CA PRO A 386 4.28 31.74 20.93
C PRO A 386 4.52 31.80 19.42
N VAL A 387 3.62 31.18 18.65
CA VAL A 387 3.63 31.17 17.18
C VAL A 387 3.00 32.46 16.66
N VAL A 388 3.78 33.25 15.92
CA VAL A 388 3.33 34.41 15.14
C VAL A 388 3.03 33.95 13.72
N ALA A 389 1.86 34.35 13.18
CA ALA A 389 1.48 34.14 11.80
C ALA A 389 2.41 34.94 10.86
N GLY A 390 3.25 34.23 10.12
CA GLY A 390 4.13 34.77 9.08
C GLY A 390 4.16 33.83 7.88
N ALA A 391 3.97 34.38 6.69
CA ALA A 391 3.96 33.67 5.41
C ALA A 391 5.22 32.80 5.24
N TRP A 392 5.02 31.54 4.84
CA TRP A 392 6.09 30.60 4.59
C TRP A 392 6.81 30.96 3.28
N PRO A 393 8.15 31.13 3.27
CA PRO A 393 8.90 31.26 2.03
C PRO A 393 8.91 29.90 1.30
N VAL A 394 8.56 29.93 0.03
CA VAL A 394 8.64 28.79 -0.90
C VAL A 394 10.11 28.38 -1.01
N PRO A 395 10.51 27.12 -0.73
CA PRO A 395 11.87 26.68 -0.97
C PRO A 395 12.06 26.51 -2.49
N SER A 396 13.01 27.23 -3.06
CA SER A 396 13.48 27.05 -4.43
C SER A 396 13.95 25.61 -4.63
N ALA A 397 13.44 24.97 -5.68
CA ALA A 397 13.79 23.60 -6.07
C ALA A 397 15.32 23.44 -6.23
N PRO A 398 15.94 22.38 -5.68
CA PRO A 398 17.31 22.04 -6.02
C PRO A 398 17.34 21.53 -7.47
N GLY A 399 18.17 22.14 -8.30
CA GLY A 399 18.40 21.70 -9.68
C GLY A 399 18.98 20.29 -9.75
N PRO A 400 18.91 19.63 -10.93
CA PRO A 400 19.33 18.25 -11.08
C PRO A 400 20.86 18.16 -11.07
N SER A 401 21.44 17.73 -9.96
CA SER A 401 22.84 17.30 -9.92
C SER A 401 22.93 15.94 -9.23
N SER A 402 22.63 14.88 -9.99
CA SER A 402 23.08 13.52 -9.64
C SER A 402 24.57 13.38 -10.00
N PRO A 403 25.42 12.83 -9.13
CA PRO A 403 26.72 12.34 -9.57
C PRO A 403 26.47 11.11 -10.44
N ALA A 404 26.92 11.18 -11.70
CA ALA A 404 26.91 10.04 -12.61
C ALA A 404 27.81 8.93 -12.03
N VAL A 405 27.21 7.89 -11.49
CA VAL A 405 27.88 6.60 -11.26
C VAL A 405 27.94 5.91 -12.61
N GLY A 406 29.15 5.71 -13.14
CA GLY A 406 29.36 5.08 -14.44
C GLY A 406 28.72 3.69 -14.54
N PRO A 407 28.25 3.27 -15.72
CA PRO A 407 27.64 1.97 -15.91
C PRO A 407 28.69 0.88 -15.73
N GLY A 408 28.59 0.11 -14.64
CA GLY A 408 29.18 -1.22 -14.59
C GLY A 408 28.64 -2.02 -15.76
N ALA A 409 29.53 -2.54 -16.60
CA ALA A 409 29.21 -3.14 -17.90
C ALA A 409 28.07 -4.15 -17.82
N ILE A 410 26.97 -3.82 -18.49
CA ILE A 410 25.85 -4.73 -18.75
C ILE A 410 26.34 -5.71 -19.82
N ILE A 411 26.66 -6.94 -19.43
CA ILE A 411 26.96 -8.00 -20.41
C ILE A 411 25.62 -8.49 -20.96
N ALA A 412 25.47 -8.42 -22.28
CA ALA A 412 24.22 -8.69 -22.97
C ALA A 412 24.46 -9.73 -24.11
N PRO A 413 23.51 -10.66 -24.36
CA PRO A 413 23.71 -11.85 -25.20
C PRO A 413 23.50 -11.64 -26.71
N PRO A 414 24.22 -12.34 -27.61
CA PRO A 414 24.34 -12.02 -29.04
C PRO A 414 23.01 -11.93 -29.83
N PRO A 415 22.95 -11.11 -30.91
CA PRO A 415 21.75 -10.87 -31.70
C PRO A 415 21.28 -12.11 -32.48
N GLY A 416 19.95 -12.33 -32.51
CA GLY A 416 19.31 -13.55 -33.06
C GLY A 416 19.00 -14.63 -32.02
N SER A 417 19.33 -14.38 -30.75
CA SER A 417 18.95 -15.24 -29.63
C SER A 417 17.43 -15.19 -29.39
N PRO A 418 16.77 -16.34 -29.13
CA PRO A 418 15.36 -16.36 -28.78
C PRO A 418 15.13 -15.58 -27.48
N ARG A 419 13.97 -14.91 -27.38
CA ARG A 419 13.57 -14.21 -26.15
C ARG A 419 13.67 -15.19 -24.97
N PRO A 420 14.30 -14.81 -23.85
CA PRO A 420 14.37 -15.71 -22.70
C PRO A 420 12.96 -15.94 -22.17
N MET A 421 12.61 -17.21 -21.97
CA MET A 421 11.35 -17.59 -21.36
C MET A 421 11.46 -17.48 -19.84
N ILE A 422 10.60 -16.70 -19.21
CA ILE A 422 10.59 -16.48 -17.76
C ILE A 422 9.24 -16.90 -17.20
N ALA A 423 9.26 -17.83 -16.25
CA ALA A 423 8.07 -18.24 -15.53
C ALA A 423 7.72 -17.23 -14.44
N VAL A 424 6.45 -16.83 -14.37
CA VAL A 424 5.93 -15.93 -13.34
C VAL A 424 4.74 -16.60 -12.66
N THR A 425 4.76 -16.67 -11.33
CA THR A 425 3.65 -17.27 -10.59
C THR A 425 2.39 -16.41 -10.72
N VAL A 426 1.32 -16.96 -11.28
CA VAL A 426 0.14 -16.19 -11.69
C VAL A 426 -0.64 -15.61 -10.52
N GLY A 427 -1.06 -14.35 -10.65
CA GLY A 427 -1.93 -13.68 -9.67
C GLY A 427 -1.26 -13.30 -8.36
N TYR A 428 -0.05 -13.78 -8.05
CA TYR A 428 0.59 -13.58 -6.76
C TYR A 428 1.51 -12.36 -6.67
N GLY A 429 1.42 -11.39 -7.60
CA GLY A 429 2.25 -10.18 -7.59
C GLY A 429 1.58 -9.01 -8.32
N TYR A 430 2.27 -7.86 -8.39
CA TYR A 430 1.77 -6.68 -9.11
C TYR A 430 1.74 -6.97 -10.61
N ALA A 431 0.64 -6.61 -11.28
CA ALA A 431 0.44 -6.85 -12.72
C ALA A 431 1.57 -6.24 -13.56
N GLU A 432 2.04 -5.06 -13.15
CA GLU A 432 3.11 -4.31 -13.80
C GLU A 432 4.44 -5.09 -13.83
N ASN A 433 4.70 -6.00 -12.88
CA ASN A 433 5.94 -6.77 -12.85
C ASN A 433 6.08 -7.66 -14.09
N ALA A 434 5.01 -8.37 -14.48
CA ALA A 434 4.98 -9.21 -15.68
C ALA A 434 5.00 -8.38 -16.97
N GLU A 435 4.32 -7.23 -16.97
CA GLU A 435 4.32 -6.29 -18.10
C GLU A 435 5.72 -5.71 -18.35
N LEU A 436 6.44 -5.38 -17.28
CA LEU A 436 7.83 -4.90 -17.33
C LEU A 436 8.80 -5.97 -17.85
N LEU A 437 8.64 -7.24 -17.43
CA LEU A 437 9.44 -8.34 -17.99
C LEU A 437 9.22 -8.51 -19.49
N THR A 438 7.96 -8.45 -19.92
CA THR A 438 7.58 -8.54 -21.34
C THR A 438 8.18 -7.36 -22.13
N ALA A 439 8.07 -6.14 -21.60
CA ALA A 439 8.63 -4.94 -22.21
C ALA A 439 10.17 -4.95 -22.25
N ALA A 440 10.80 -5.56 -21.24
CA ALA A 440 12.24 -5.78 -21.20
C ALA A 440 12.72 -6.88 -22.16
N GLY A 441 11.80 -7.58 -22.85
CA GLY A 441 12.10 -8.53 -23.93
C GLY A 441 12.00 -10.01 -23.57
N ALA A 442 11.47 -10.36 -22.40
CA ALA A 442 11.18 -11.75 -22.08
C ALA A 442 9.88 -12.26 -22.71
N GLU A 443 9.83 -13.57 -22.95
CA GLU A 443 8.59 -14.29 -23.10
C GLU A 443 8.11 -14.71 -21.71
N VAL A 444 7.07 -14.04 -21.19
CA VAL A 444 6.53 -14.34 -19.86
C VAL A 444 5.53 -15.46 -19.97
N ILE A 445 5.80 -16.56 -19.25
CA ILE A 445 4.85 -17.67 -19.10
C ILE A 445 4.24 -17.67 -17.71
N SER A 446 2.98 -18.07 -17.65
CA SER A 446 2.23 -18.25 -16.42
C SER A 446 2.61 -19.57 -15.75
N LEU A 447 2.89 -19.54 -14.45
CA LEU A 447 3.11 -20.71 -13.62
C LEU A 447 2.09 -20.75 -12.46
N ASP A 448 1.37 -21.84 -12.30
CA ASP A 448 0.56 -22.13 -11.13
C ASP A 448 1.22 -23.26 -10.32
N PRO A 449 1.88 -22.94 -9.19
CA PRO A 449 2.62 -23.94 -8.43
C PRO A 449 1.73 -25.01 -7.76
N LEU A 450 0.40 -24.81 -7.75
CA LEU A 450 -0.56 -25.78 -7.23
C LEU A 450 -1.10 -26.74 -8.31
N ARG A 451 -0.79 -26.51 -9.59
CA ARG A 451 -1.32 -27.30 -10.72
C ARG A 451 -0.26 -27.77 -11.70
N ASP A 452 0.71 -26.92 -12.00
CA ASP A 452 1.76 -27.24 -12.96
C ASP A 452 2.79 -28.16 -12.29
N GLU A 453 3.03 -29.32 -12.90
CA GLU A 453 3.94 -30.34 -12.34
C GLU A 453 5.40 -30.16 -12.79
N THR A 454 5.66 -29.27 -13.74
CA THR A 454 7.01 -28.97 -14.26
C THR A 454 7.09 -27.54 -14.77
N LEU A 455 8.32 -27.03 -14.91
CA LEU A 455 8.58 -25.85 -15.73
C LEU A 455 8.61 -26.26 -17.22
N PRO A 456 8.02 -25.47 -18.14
CA PRO A 456 8.15 -25.72 -19.57
C PRO A 456 9.60 -25.73 -20.05
N ASP A 457 9.83 -26.47 -21.14
CA ASP A 457 11.14 -26.52 -21.78
C ASP A 457 11.56 -25.13 -22.25
N GLY A 458 12.82 -24.78 -22.00
CA GLY A 458 13.36 -23.49 -22.40
C GLY A 458 13.14 -22.35 -21.39
N VAL A 459 12.51 -22.59 -20.24
CA VAL A 459 12.51 -21.63 -19.12
C VAL A 459 13.96 -21.33 -18.70
N ARG A 460 14.26 -20.04 -18.56
CA ARG A 460 15.57 -19.48 -18.20
C ARG A 460 15.47 -18.50 -17.01
N GLY A 461 14.34 -18.47 -16.32
CA GLY A 461 14.16 -17.67 -15.11
C GLY A 461 12.81 -17.91 -14.45
N LEU A 462 12.72 -17.59 -13.16
CA LEU A 462 11.51 -17.73 -12.36
C LEU A 462 11.29 -16.50 -11.47
N VAL A 463 10.07 -15.98 -11.46
CA VAL A 463 9.61 -14.94 -10.53
C VAL A 463 8.45 -15.48 -9.72
N VAL A 464 8.63 -15.59 -8.41
CA VAL A 464 7.63 -16.01 -7.44
C VAL A 464 7.12 -14.78 -6.71
N GLY A 465 5.86 -14.45 -6.91
CA GLY A 465 5.22 -13.29 -6.31
C GLY A 465 4.87 -13.48 -4.83
N GLY A 466 4.72 -12.37 -4.11
CA GLY A 466 4.45 -12.33 -2.67
C GLY A 466 3.05 -12.72 -2.21
N GLY A 467 2.16 -13.15 -3.12
CA GLY A 467 0.80 -13.60 -2.79
C GLY A 467 0.67 -15.13 -2.66
N LEU A 468 1.77 -15.89 -2.75
CA LEU A 468 1.71 -17.36 -2.69
C LEU A 468 1.02 -17.80 -1.39
N PRO A 469 0.01 -18.70 -1.45
CA PRO A 469 -0.91 -18.89 -0.35
C PRO A 469 -0.32 -19.83 0.71
N GLU A 470 -0.02 -19.26 1.88
CA GLU A 470 0.53 -20.00 3.04
C GLU A 470 -0.41 -21.12 3.55
N GLY A 471 -1.67 -21.15 3.13
CA GLY A 471 -2.63 -22.21 3.47
C GLY A 471 -2.49 -23.52 2.68
N TYR A 472 -1.71 -23.53 1.59
CA TYR A 472 -1.59 -24.69 0.68
C TYR A 472 -0.22 -25.37 0.75
N LEU A 473 0.35 -25.46 1.96
CA LEU A 473 1.68 -26.06 2.15
C LEU A 473 1.70 -27.55 1.79
N ASP A 474 0.61 -28.27 2.04
CA ASP A 474 0.51 -29.69 1.70
C ASP A 474 0.56 -29.89 0.17
N GLU A 475 -0.19 -29.09 -0.59
CA GLU A 475 -0.22 -29.13 -2.04
C GLU A 475 1.11 -28.69 -2.66
N LEU A 476 1.71 -27.60 -2.15
CA LEU A 476 3.04 -27.15 -2.59
C LEU A 476 4.12 -28.20 -2.32
N SER A 477 4.06 -28.88 -1.17
CA SER A 477 5.01 -29.94 -0.82
C SER A 477 4.81 -31.19 -1.69
N ALA A 478 3.55 -31.58 -1.92
CA ALA A 478 3.18 -32.74 -2.73
C ALA A 478 3.61 -32.60 -4.20
N ASN A 479 3.75 -31.37 -4.72
CA ASN A 479 4.22 -31.10 -6.07
C ASN A 479 5.75 -31.28 -6.21
N GLY A 480 6.23 -32.49 -5.94
CA GLY A 480 7.66 -32.84 -5.99
C GLY A 480 8.30 -32.67 -7.37
N GLY A 481 7.51 -32.83 -8.44
CA GLY A 481 7.97 -32.60 -9.82
C GLY A 481 8.39 -31.16 -10.06
N LEU A 482 7.51 -30.21 -9.71
CA LEU A 482 7.79 -28.79 -9.87
C LEU A 482 8.90 -28.33 -8.91
N ASN A 483 8.86 -28.77 -7.65
CA ASN A 483 9.88 -28.45 -6.66
C ASN A 483 11.28 -28.86 -7.15
N LEU A 484 11.41 -30.04 -7.75
CA LEU A 484 12.66 -30.51 -8.35
C LEU A 484 13.04 -29.71 -9.61
N ALA A 485 12.08 -29.33 -10.45
CA ALA A 485 12.33 -28.49 -11.62
C ALA A 485 12.86 -27.10 -11.23
N VAL A 486 12.30 -26.49 -10.18
CA VAL A 486 12.78 -25.23 -9.61
C VAL A 486 14.19 -25.37 -9.03
N ALA A 487 14.45 -26.45 -8.28
CA ALA A 487 15.79 -26.73 -7.77
C ALA A 487 16.83 -26.88 -8.90
N ARG A 488 16.48 -27.54 -10.00
CA ARG A 488 17.34 -27.67 -11.19
C ARG A 488 17.58 -26.34 -11.88
N LEU A 489 16.55 -25.49 -11.98
CA LEU A 489 16.67 -24.14 -12.53
C LEU A 489 17.66 -23.30 -11.71
N ALA A 490 17.55 -23.38 -10.38
CA ALA A 490 18.48 -22.71 -9.46
C ALA A 490 19.91 -23.23 -9.60
N ALA A 491 20.08 -24.56 -9.63
CA ALA A 491 21.40 -25.20 -9.78
C ALA A 491 22.07 -24.88 -11.13
N ALA A 492 21.28 -24.62 -12.17
CA ALA A 492 21.77 -24.15 -13.47
C ALA A 492 22.18 -22.67 -13.48
N GLY A 493 21.99 -21.93 -12.37
CA GLY A 493 22.41 -20.53 -12.22
C GLY A 493 21.49 -19.52 -12.92
N TYR A 494 20.28 -19.91 -13.31
CA TYR A 494 19.29 -19.00 -13.88
C TYR A 494 18.68 -18.07 -12.82
N PRO A 495 18.24 -16.86 -13.21
CA PRO A 495 17.63 -15.92 -12.28
C PRO A 495 16.34 -16.48 -11.65
N ILE A 496 16.32 -16.57 -10.32
CA ILE A 496 15.14 -16.83 -9.51
C ILE A 496 14.95 -15.67 -8.55
N VAL A 497 13.80 -15.00 -8.66
CA VAL A 497 13.38 -13.94 -7.74
C VAL A 497 12.17 -14.43 -6.97
N ALA A 498 12.22 -14.41 -5.65
CA ALA A 498 11.09 -14.78 -4.79
C ALA A 498 10.81 -13.69 -3.77
N GLU A 499 9.57 -13.22 -3.78
CA GLU A 499 9.06 -12.21 -2.85
C GLU A 499 8.02 -12.83 -1.89
N GLY A 500 7.84 -12.22 -0.72
CA GLY A 500 6.84 -12.64 0.27
C GLY A 500 6.94 -14.13 0.66
N PRO A 501 5.80 -14.85 0.80
CA PRO A 501 5.78 -16.29 1.09
C PRO A 501 6.48 -17.18 0.06
N GLY A 502 6.76 -16.65 -1.15
CA GLY A 502 7.59 -17.33 -2.13
C GLY A 502 8.99 -17.69 -1.62
N LEU A 503 9.54 -16.91 -0.68
CA LEU A 503 10.79 -17.24 0.01
C LEU A 503 10.69 -18.60 0.74
N ALA A 504 9.58 -18.83 1.45
CA ALA A 504 9.41 -20.04 2.24
C ALA A 504 9.25 -21.29 1.35
N TRP A 505 8.63 -21.15 0.17
CA TRP A 505 8.55 -22.23 -0.82
C TRP A 505 9.92 -22.61 -1.42
N LEU A 506 10.88 -21.68 -1.46
CA LEU A 506 12.24 -21.99 -1.91
C LEU A 506 13.12 -22.65 -0.84
N CYS A 507 12.69 -22.67 0.43
CA CYS A 507 13.42 -23.27 1.53
C CYS A 507 13.52 -24.80 1.42
N ARG A 508 14.32 -25.44 2.29
CA ARG A 508 14.41 -26.89 2.41
C ARG A 508 13.07 -27.49 2.86
N GLU A 509 12.45 -26.83 3.83
CA GLU A 509 11.17 -27.25 4.39
C GLU A 509 10.37 -26.06 4.90
N TYR A 510 9.06 -26.25 5.06
CA TYR A 510 8.17 -25.33 5.74
C TYR A 510 7.17 -26.14 6.61
N ASP A 511 7.19 -25.91 7.93
CA ASP A 511 6.37 -26.63 8.91
C ASP A 511 6.55 -28.16 8.81
N GLY A 512 7.80 -28.59 8.62
CA GLY A 512 8.19 -30.00 8.49
C GLY A 512 7.89 -30.64 7.13
N ARG A 513 7.30 -29.89 6.19
CA ARG A 513 7.02 -30.36 4.84
C ARG A 513 8.18 -30.02 3.90
N PRO A 514 8.70 -30.96 3.09
CA PRO A 514 9.74 -30.66 2.13
C PRO A 514 9.24 -29.69 1.05
N MET A 515 10.07 -28.72 0.69
CA MET A 515 9.80 -27.68 -0.29
C MET A 515 10.82 -27.78 -1.45
N CYS A 516 11.15 -26.68 -2.15
CA CYS A 516 12.07 -26.74 -3.30
C CYS A 516 13.51 -27.12 -2.93
N GLY A 517 13.97 -26.84 -1.70
CA GLY A 517 15.36 -27.13 -1.31
C GLY A 517 16.42 -26.27 -1.98
N VAL A 518 16.05 -25.10 -2.51
CA VAL A 518 16.99 -24.14 -3.10
C VAL A 518 17.78 -23.40 -2.03
N ILE A 519 17.14 -23.12 -0.89
CA ILE A 519 17.71 -22.40 0.25
C ILE A 519 17.80 -23.36 1.43
N ASP A 520 19.00 -23.50 2.02
CA ASP A 520 19.21 -24.30 3.23
C ASP A 520 18.71 -23.55 4.49
N ALA A 521 17.40 -23.38 4.56
CA ALA A 521 16.67 -22.76 5.66
C ALA A 521 15.35 -23.49 5.87
N ALA A 522 14.75 -23.30 7.05
CA ALA A 522 13.45 -23.84 7.40
C ALA A 522 12.43 -22.73 7.62
N GLY A 523 11.28 -22.84 6.96
CA GLY A 523 10.09 -22.04 7.20
C GLY A 523 9.26 -22.60 8.36
N ARG A 524 8.60 -21.72 9.12
CA ARG A 524 7.58 -22.09 10.10
C ARG A 524 6.46 -21.07 10.18
N THR A 525 5.24 -21.49 10.46
CA THR A 525 4.11 -20.57 10.59
C THR A 525 4.12 -19.93 11.98
N SER A 526 3.93 -18.62 12.04
CA SER A 526 3.78 -17.87 13.29
C SER A 526 2.32 -17.48 13.54
N GLU A 527 1.96 -17.37 14.82
CA GLU A 527 0.69 -16.76 15.22
C GLU A 527 0.66 -15.26 14.93
N HIS A 528 1.83 -14.61 14.87
CA HIS A 528 1.96 -13.18 14.62
C HIS A 528 2.06 -12.88 13.13
N LEU A 529 1.20 -11.96 12.66
CA LEU A 529 1.30 -11.40 11.33
C LEU A 529 2.41 -10.35 11.29
N VAL A 530 3.40 -10.54 10.41
CA VAL A 530 4.39 -9.51 10.09
C VAL A 530 3.82 -8.65 8.98
N ILE A 531 3.66 -7.36 9.25
CA ILE A 531 3.09 -6.41 8.29
C ILE A 531 3.86 -5.08 8.27
N GLY A 532 3.97 -4.45 7.10
CA GLY A 532 4.35 -3.04 6.98
C GLY A 532 5.41 -2.74 5.92
N TYR A 533 5.57 -1.45 5.66
CA TYR A 533 6.55 -0.91 4.71
C TYR A 533 7.98 -0.99 5.25
N ARG A 534 8.96 -1.14 4.35
CA ARG A 534 10.38 -1.06 4.69
C ARG A 534 11.12 -0.20 3.67
N ASP A 535 11.84 0.79 4.17
CA ASP A 535 12.89 1.49 3.43
C ASP A 535 14.14 0.61 3.39
N ALA A 536 14.22 -0.21 2.34
CA ALA A 536 15.27 -1.20 2.20
C ALA A 536 16.42 -0.68 1.34
N THR A 537 17.63 -1.12 1.69
CA THR A 537 18.84 -0.92 0.89
C THR A 537 19.35 -2.28 0.44
N VAL A 538 19.60 -2.43 -0.85
CA VAL A 538 20.21 -3.65 -1.42
C VAL A 538 21.61 -3.81 -0.84
N ARG A 539 21.93 -4.99 -0.31
CA ARG A 539 23.22 -5.26 0.32
C ARG A 539 24.19 -6.02 -0.58
N SER A 540 23.68 -6.99 -1.31
CA SER A 540 24.48 -7.93 -2.08
C SER A 540 24.23 -7.80 -3.57
N VAL A 541 25.25 -8.12 -4.37
CA VAL A 541 25.13 -8.15 -5.83
C VAL A 541 24.10 -9.23 -6.18
N SER A 542 23.02 -8.83 -6.86
CA SER A 542 21.90 -9.71 -7.15
C SER A 542 21.37 -9.46 -8.58
N PRO A 543 20.59 -10.40 -9.14
CA PRO A 543 19.99 -10.23 -10.47
C PRO A 543 18.93 -9.13 -10.51
N VAL A 544 18.48 -8.59 -9.37
CA VAL A 544 17.40 -7.59 -9.33
C VAL A 544 17.90 -6.16 -9.32
N LEU A 545 18.83 -5.78 -8.44
CA LEU A 545 19.29 -4.39 -8.28
C LEU A 545 20.77 -4.33 -7.85
N PRO A 546 21.49 -3.23 -8.18
CA PRO A 546 22.84 -3.00 -7.68
C PRO A 546 22.88 -2.78 -6.16
N PRO A 547 23.96 -3.20 -5.46
CA PRO A 547 24.19 -2.85 -4.05
C PRO A 547 24.13 -1.34 -3.81
N GLY A 548 23.59 -0.94 -2.65
CA GLY A 548 23.41 0.46 -2.28
C GLY A 548 22.14 1.10 -2.83
N THR A 549 21.44 0.47 -3.77
CA THR A 549 20.13 0.94 -4.25
C THR A 549 19.12 0.94 -3.11
N ARG A 550 18.37 2.04 -2.98
CA ARG A 550 17.30 2.19 -2.00
C ARG A 550 15.95 1.97 -2.67
N VAL A 551 15.09 1.18 -2.02
CA VAL A 551 13.73 0.89 -2.47
C VAL A 551 12.77 0.88 -1.29
N VAL A 552 11.50 1.14 -1.56
CA VAL A 552 10.42 0.89 -0.60
C VAL A 552 9.72 -0.39 -1.00
N GLY A 553 9.58 -1.30 -0.04
CA GLY A 553 8.81 -2.52 -0.22
C GLY A 553 7.80 -2.72 0.89
N TYR A 554 6.91 -3.69 0.70
CA TYR A 554 5.90 -4.07 1.68
C TYR A 554 6.06 -5.52 2.09
N LYS A 555 5.77 -5.80 3.35
CA LYS A 555 5.77 -7.14 3.93
C LYS A 555 4.39 -7.46 4.46
N GLN A 556 3.88 -8.65 4.16
CA GLN A 556 2.71 -9.22 4.80
C GLN A 556 2.80 -10.74 4.76
N HIS A 557 3.14 -11.37 5.88
CA HIS A 557 3.31 -12.83 5.96
C HIS A 557 3.21 -13.33 7.41
N ARG A 558 2.86 -14.61 7.59
CA ARG A 558 2.93 -15.31 8.89
C ARG A 558 4.14 -16.25 8.97
N GLY A 559 4.62 -16.71 7.82
CA GLY A 559 5.83 -17.53 7.71
C GLY A 559 7.06 -16.82 8.26
N LEU A 560 7.86 -17.52 9.04
CA LEU A 560 9.18 -17.09 9.48
C LEU A 560 10.21 -18.08 8.94
N VAL A 561 11.31 -17.58 8.40
CA VAL A 561 12.41 -18.41 7.90
C VAL A 561 13.61 -18.30 8.84
N SER A 562 14.20 -19.46 9.16
CA SER A 562 15.40 -19.59 9.98
C SER A 562 16.47 -20.37 9.23
N PRO A 563 17.70 -19.81 9.06
CA PRO A 563 18.12 -18.47 9.48
C PRO A 563 17.34 -17.35 8.77
N ARG A 564 17.31 -16.14 9.33
CA ARG A 564 16.58 -14.98 8.74
C ARG A 564 17.18 -14.51 7.41
N ALA A 565 18.47 -14.74 7.23
CA ALA A 565 19.24 -14.37 6.06
C ALA A 565 20.34 -15.39 5.81
N GLY A 566 20.80 -15.49 4.57
CA GLY A 566 22.00 -16.24 4.22
C GLY A 566 23.29 -15.45 4.49
N GLU A 567 24.43 -16.00 4.06
CA GLU A 567 25.74 -15.32 4.10
C GLU A 567 25.69 -13.95 3.40
N HIS A 568 24.86 -13.83 2.37
CA HIS A 568 24.61 -12.61 1.61
C HIS A 568 23.14 -12.20 1.77
N PRO A 569 22.81 -11.27 2.69
CA PRO A 569 21.45 -10.79 2.87
C PRO A 569 20.99 -9.98 1.66
N ALA A 570 19.71 -10.09 1.30
CA ALA A 570 19.11 -9.29 0.23
C ALA A 570 19.00 -7.82 0.65
N TRP A 571 18.52 -7.58 1.87
CA TRP A 571 18.11 -6.26 2.33
C TRP A 571 18.70 -5.91 3.69
N SER A 572 18.92 -4.62 3.89
CA SER A 572 19.04 -3.99 5.21
C SER A 572 18.12 -2.78 5.30
N TRP A 573 17.72 -2.41 6.50
CA TRP A 573 16.93 -1.19 6.75
C TRP A 573 17.27 -0.65 8.15
N PRO A 574 16.97 0.63 8.42
CA PRO A 574 17.25 1.24 9.72
C PRO A 574 16.64 0.46 10.88
N GLY A 575 17.43 0.26 11.95
CA GLY A 575 16.96 -0.36 13.20
C GLY A 575 16.58 -1.84 13.13
N GLY A 576 16.79 -2.52 11.99
CA GLY A 576 16.41 -3.91 11.81
C GLY A 576 17.58 -4.82 11.40
N ALA A 577 17.46 -6.10 11.73
CA ALA A 577 18.40 -7.11 11.25
C ALA A 577 18.25 -7.31 9.73
N PRO A 578 19.36 -7.48 8.99
CA PRO A 578 19.33 -7.85 7.58
C PRO A 578 18.45 -9.07 7.31
N GLU A 579 17.89 -9.16 6.10
CA GLU A 579 16.95 -10.21 5.73
C GLU A 579 17.13 -10.66 4.29
N GLY A 580 16.79 -11.93 4.05
CA GLY A 580 16.73 -12.51 2.73
C GLY A 580 18.01 -13.22 2.33
N PHE A 581 17.96 -13.83 1.15
CA PHE A 581 18.97 -14.72 0.64
C PHE A 581 19.33 -14.31 -0.77
N VAL A 582 20.63 -14.08 -0.99
CA VAL A 582 21.19 -13.81 -2.30
C VAL A 582 22.29 -14.83 -2.57
N SER A 583 22.26 -15.42 -3.76
CA SER A 583 23.35 -16.26 -4.29
C SER A 583 23.41 -16.09 -5.81
N VAL A 584 24.21 -16.88 -6.50
CA VAL A 584 24.32 -16.80 -7.97
C VAL A 584 22.95 -17.09 -8.59
N GLY A 585 22.38 -16.08 -9.25
CA GLY A 585 21.05 -16.17 -9.86
C GLY A 585 19.88 -16.06 -8.87
N LEU A 586 20.09 -16.12 -7.54
CA LEU A 586 18.98 -16.09 -6.57
C LEU A 586 18.86 -14.72 -5.89
N HIS A 587 17.62 -14.23 -5.80
CA HIS A 587 17.23 -13.17 -4.88
C HIS A 587 15.89 -13.54 -4.22
N ALA A 588 15.91 -13.90 -2.94
CA ALA A 588 14.71 -14.32 -2.23
C ALA A 588 14.54 -13.56 -0.91
N SER A 589 13.37 -12.97 -0.67
CA SER A 589 13.08 -12.24 0.56
C SER A 589 11.59 -12.14 0.84
N TYR A 590 11.20 -11.85 2.09
CA TYR A 590 9.82 -11.53 2.42
C TYR A 590 9.38 -10.12 1.99
N LEU A 591 10.29 -9.31 1.46
CA LEU A 591 9.99 -7.96 0.97
C LEU A 591 9.44 -8.05 -0.45
N CYS A 592 8.23 -7.54 -0.65
CA CYS A 592 7.60 -7.44 -1.97
C CYS A 592 7.77 -6.04 -2.54
N LEU A 593 8.12 -5.96 -3.83
CA LEU A 593 8.38 -4.69 -4.51
C LEU A 593 7.38 -4.47 -5.65
N HIS A 594 6.93 -3.23 -5.80
CA HIS A 594 6.19 -2.82 -6.99
C HIS A 594 7.17 -2.28 -8.03
N TRP A 595 7.41 -3.03 -9.10
CA TRP A 595 8.53 -2.75 -10.00
C TRP A 595 8.32 -1.51 -10.88
N ALA A 596 7.12 -0.91 -10.89
CA ALA A 596 6.93 0.43 -11.46
C ALA A 596 7.77 1.51 -10.75
N ALA A 597 8.18 1.26 -9.49
CA ALA A 597 9.12 2.11 -8.76
C ALA A 597 10.60 1.81 -9.06
N ALA A 598 10.90 0.64 -9.65
CA ALA A 598 12.25 0.15 -9.93
C ALA A 598 12.25 -0.72 -11.21
N PRO A 599 11.91 -0.16 -12.39
CA PRO A 599 11.75 -0.93 -13.63
C PRO A 599 13.02 -1.63 -14.10
N GLU A 600 14.18 -1.18 -13.63
CA GLU A 600 15.49 -1.79 -13.91
C GLU A 600 15.57 -3.25 -13.42
N MET A 601 14.74 -3.64 -12.44
CA MET A 601 14.63 -5.02 -11.98
C MET A 601 14.30 -5.97 -13.13
N ALA A 602 13.29 -5.63 -13.94
CA ALA A 602 12.88 -6.44 -15.07
C ALA A 602 14.02 -6.55 -16.10
N VAL A 603 14.66 -5.43 -16.45
CA VAL A 603 15.77 -5.41 -17.42
C VAL A 603 16.91 -6.32 -16.99
N ARG A 604 17.30 -6.28 -15.70
CA ARG A 604 18.40 -7.09 -15.17
C ARG A 604 18.06 -8.57 -15.10
N ILE A 605 16.83 -8.91 -14.71
CA ILE A 605 16.35 -10.31 -14.71
C ILE A 605 16.36 -10.87 -16.14
N VAL A 606 15.83 -10.11 -17.12
CA VAL A 606 15.80 -10.55 -18.53
C VAL A 606 17.22 -10.71 -19.08
N ALA A 607 18.12 -9.76 -18.80
CA ALA A 607 19.52 -9.86 -19.22
C ALA A 607 20.21 -11.10 -18.61
N ALA A 608 19.99 -11.38 -17.32
CA ALA A 608 20.53 -12.56 -16.64
C ALA A 608 19.97 -13.87 -17.21
N ALA A 609 18.69 -13.91 -17.56
CA ALA A 609 18.06 -15.08 -18.18
C ALA A 609 18.62 -15.35 -19.58
N ALA A 610 18.86 -14.29 -20.36
CA ALA A 610 19.33 -14.39 -21.74
C ALA A 610 20.83 -14.67 -21.86
N ALA A 611 21.65 -14.27 -20.87
CA ALA A 611 23.08 -14.55 -20.85
C ALA A 611 23.42 -16.05 -20.71
N GLY A 612 22.43 -16.89 -20.39
CA GLY A 612 22.66 -18.25 -19.87
C GLY A 612 23.20 -18.15 -18.44
N GLY A 613 22.77 -19.04 -17.55
CA GLY A 613 23.21 -19.01 -16.15
C GLY A 613 24.72 -18.77 -16.03
N THR A 614 25.10 -17.92 -15.07
CA THR A 614 26.48 -17.38 -14.96
C THR A 614 27.49 -18.51 -15.14
N PRO A 615 28.46 -18.41 -16.09
CA PRO A 615 29.44 -19.47 -16.28
C PRO A 615 30.12 -19.72 -14.95
N SER A 616 30.21 -20.99 -14.55
CA SER A 616 30.89 -21.36 -13.33
C SER A 616 32.23 -20.62 -13.30
N MET A 617 32.51 -19.92 -12.22
CA MET A 617 33.86 -19.48 -11.93
C MET A 617 34.70 -20.76 -11.93
N ARG A 618 35.34 -21.08 -13.08
CA ARG A 618 36.43 -22.05 -13.10
C ARG A 618 37.47 -21.43 -12.18
N LEU A 619 37.58 -21.98 -10.98
CA LEU A 619 38.74 -21.78 -10.14
C LEU A 619 39.95 -22.08 -11.04
N ALA A 620 40.74 -21.04 -11.31
CA ALA A 620 42.04 -21.22 -11.91
C ALA A 620 42.82 -22.14 -10.96
N SER A 621 43.14 -23.32 -11.48
CA SER A 621 44.00 -24.33 -10.87
C SER A 621 45.34 -23.76 -10.44
#